data_AF-A0A2G9HUV8-F1
#
_entry.id   AF-A0A2G9HUV8-F1
#
_cell.length_a   1.000
_cell.length_b   1.000
_cell.length_c   1.000
_cell.angle_alpha   90.00
_cell.angle_beta   90.00
_cell.angle_gamma   90.00
#
_symmetry.space_group_name_H-M   'P 1'
#
loop_
_entity.id
_entity.type
_entity.pdbx_description
1 polymer ?
#
loop_
_entity_poly.entity_id
_entity_poly.type
_entity_poly.pdbx_seq_one_letter_code
_entity_poly.pdbx_strand_id
1 'polypeptide(L)'
;MVGLNNIKETDFVNVTIQSLMRVTPLRNFFLIPENYQHCRSPLVHRFGELTRKIWHARNFKGQVSPHEFLQAVMKASKKRFQIGAHSIPVEFMSWLLNTLHGDLKTSKKGSSIIHQCFQGELEVVKEIQSKPIVEKEKNGETQNTENKDDGGTAKNVIMGTSKMPFLMLGLDLLPPPLFKDIMEKNIIPQVPLFNILKKFDGESVTEVVRPRIARMRYRVTRLPQYLILHKSHASVHKEQLLCGEESYPC
;
A
#
# COMPACT_ATOMS: atom_id res chain seq x y z
N MET A 1 13.87 22.19 -11.47
CA MET A 1 13.95 21.06 -10.51
C MET A 1 14.94 21.48 -9.44
N VAL A 2 14.54 21.47 -8.17
CA VAL A 2 15.34 22.03 -7.05
C VAL A 2 15.66 20.91 -6.07
N GLY A 3 16.91 20.84 -5.59
CA GLY A 3 17.32 19.83 -4.62
C GLY A 3 16.74 20.11 -3.22
N LEU A 4 16.60 19.05 -2.41
CA LEU A 4 16.31 19.20 -0.99
C LEU A 4 17.55 18.90 -0.17
N ASN A 5 17.84 19.73 0.84
CA ASN A 5 18.94 19.47 1.75
C ASN A 5 18.70 18.17 2.52
N ASN A 6 19.72 17.29 2.58
CA ASN A 6 19.68 16.12 3.46
C ASN A 6 20.16 16.54 4.86
N ILE A 7 19.24 16.54 5.82
CA ILE A 7 19.52 16.90 7.21
C ILE A 7 19.66 15.60 7.99
N LYS A 8 20.82 14.96 7.93
CA LYS A 8 21.15 13.69 8.62
C LYS A 8 20.14 12.56 8.33
N GLU A 9 20.41 11.75 7.30
CA GLU A 9 19.62 10.53 6.99
C GLU A 9 18.11 10.79 6.71
N THR A 10 17.79 11.89 6.05
CA THR A 10 16.40 12.28 5.69
C THR A 10 16.12 12.13 4.20
N ASP A 11 16.93 11.34 3.50
CA ASP A 11 16.80 11.02 2.08
C ASP A 11 15.47 10.34 1.75
N PHE A 12 14.94 9.49 2.64
CA PHE A 12 13.61 8.88 2.47
C PHE A 12 12.47 9.91 2.36
N VAL A 13 12.59 11.03 3.10
CA VAL A 13 11.67 12.17 3.01
C VAL A 13 11.88 12.88 1.68
N ASN A 14 13.13 13.16 1.31
CA ASN A 14 13.45 13.89 0.09
C ASN A 14 12.93 13.16 -1.16
N VAL A 15 13.16 11.85 -1.28
CA VAL A 15 12.65 11.02 -2.39
C VAL A 15 11.13 11.05 -2.44
N THR A 16 10.46 10.92 -1.28
CA THR A 16 9.00 10.95 -1.20
C THR A 16 8.44 12.29 -1.64
N ILE A 17 8.96 13.40 -1.12
CA ILE A 17 8.51 14.75 -1.49
C ILE A 17 8.76 15.02 -2.97
N GLN A 18 9.97 14.74 -3.47
CA GLN A 18 10.29 14.94 -4.89
C GLN A 18 9.36 14.15 -5.81
N SER A 19 8.98 12.93 -5.42
CA SER A 19 8.01 12.10 -6.17
C SER A 19 6.62 12.71 -6.16
N LEU A 20 6.11 13.10 -4.98
CA LEU A 20 4.78 13.70 -4.83
C LEU A 20 4.66 15.06 -5.55
N MET A 21 5.72 15.85 -5.59
CA MET A 21 5.74 17.15 -6.27
C MET A 21 5.59 17.07 -7.79
N ARG A 22 5.69 15.87 -8.39
CA ARG A 22 5.42 15.65 -9.82
C ARG A 22 3.95 15.41 -10.13
N VAL A 23 3.13 15.11 -9.12
CA VAL A 23 1.70 14.91 -9.29
C VAL A 23 1.02 16.27 -9.40
N THR A 24 0.62 16.63 -10.62
CA THR A 24 0.17 17.99 -10.96
C THR A 24 -1.03 18.46 -10.13
N PRO A 25 -2.11 17.67 -9.96
CA PRO A 25 -3.25 18.10 -9.15
C PRO A 25 -2.88 18.32 -7.68
N LEU A 26 -2.07 17.42 -7.11
CA LEU A 26 -1.57 17.53 -5.74
C LEU A 26 -0.70 18.79 -5.57
N ARG A 27 0.27 19.00 -6.47
CA ARG A 27 1.13 20.18 -6.46
C ARG A 27 0.29 21.46 -6.53
N ASN A 28 -0.59 21.56 -7.52
CA ASN A 28 -1.39 22.76 -7.74
C ASN A 28 -2.28 23.07 -6.53
N PHE A 29 -2.83 22.04 -5.88
CA PHE A 29 -3.59 22.20 -4.64
C PHE A 29 -2.76 22.89 -3.55
N PHE A 30 -1.52 22.44 -3.32
CA PHE A 30 -0.65 22.96 -2.26
C PHE A 30 0.08 24.27 -2.62
N LEU A 31 0.09 24.66 -3.90
CA LEU A 31 0.61 25.97 -4.32
C LEU A 31 -0.31 27.12 -3.91
N ILE A 32 -1.61 26.87 -3.72
CA ILE A 32 -2.64 27.86 -3.41
C ILE A 32 -3.05 27.70 -1.92
N PRO A 33 -2.60 28.58 -1.01
CA PRO A 33 -2.87 28.45 0.43
C PRO A 33 -4.37 28.40 0.78
N GLU A 34 -5.22 29.08 0.02
CA GLU A 34 -6.66 29.18 0.22
C GLU A 34 -7.34 27.81 0.18
N ASN A 35 -6.78 26.85 -0.56
CA ASN A 35 -7.32 25.49 -0.67
C ASN A 35 -7.30 24.71 0.64
N TYR A 36 -6.39 25.06 1.56
CA TYR A 36 -6.20 24.34 2.82
C TYR A 36 -6.06 25.27 4.03
N GLN A 37 -6.33 26.57 3.87
CA GLN A 37 -6.28 27.56 4.95
C GLN A 37 -7.15 27.20 6.16
N HIS A 38 -8.26 26.49 5.94
CA HIS A 38 -9.18 26.05 6.98
C HIS A 38 -8.67 24.84 7.78
N CYS A 39 -7.66 24.13 7.26
CA CYS A 39 -7.05 23.00 7.96
C CYS A 39 -6.22 23.51 9.14
N ARG A 40 -6.38 22.90 10.32
CA ARG A 40 -5.63 23.27 11.52
C ARG A 40 -4.30 22.53 11.65
N SER A 41 -4.03 21.54 10.78
CA SER A 41 -2.85 20.70 10.86
C SER A 41 -1.58 21.46 10.47
N PRO A 42 -0.59 21.61 11.37
CA PRO A 42 0.70 22.19 11.02
C PRO A 42 1.42 21.40 9.92
N LEU A 43 1.20 20.08 9.86
CA LEU A 43 1.80 19.22 8.84
C LEU A 43 1.35 19.63 7.43
N VAL A 44 0.04 19.85 7.24
CA VAL A 44 -0.54 20.31 5.96
C VAL A 44 0.04 21.67 5.56
N HIS A 45 0.12 22.62 6.49
CA HIS A 45 0.68 23.94 6.22
C HIS A 45 2.16 23.89 5.86
N ARG A 46 2.97 23.16 6.62
CA ARG A 46 4.40 22.99 6.33
C ARG A 46 4.66 22.24 5.03
N PHE A 47 3.82 21.27 4.68
CA PHE A 47 3.89 20.59 3.38
C PHE A 47 3.61 21.56 2.23
N GLY A 48 2.59 22.42 2.36
CA GLY A 48 2.30 23.48 1.38
C GLY A 48 3.42 24.52 1.27
N GLU A 49 3.98 24.98 2.39
CA GLU A 49 5.12 25.90 2.40
C GLU A 49 6.34 25.30 1.69
N LEU A 50 6.67 24.03 1.97
CA LEU A 50 7.77 23.33 1.31
C LEU A 50 7.50 23.22 -0.20
N THR A 51 6.27 22.88 -0.59
CA THR A 51 5.84 22.81 -1.99
C THR A 51 6.08 24.14 -2.70
N ARG A 52 5.65 25.27 -2.11
CA ARG A 52 5.88 26.60 -2.69
C ARG A 52 7.36 26.95 -2.79
N LYS A 53 8.17 26.63 -1.77
CA LYS A 53 9.63 26.86 -1.80
C LYS A 53 10.31 26.06 -2.93
N ILE A 54 9.92 24.81 -3.14
CA ILE A 54 10.44 23.96 -4.22
C ILE A 54 10.12 24.54 -5.60
N TRP A 55 8.90 25.08 -5.76
CA TRP A 55 8.39 25.60 -7.03
C TRP A 55 8.56 27.11 -7.22
N HIS A 56 9.28 27.77 -6.32
CA HIS A 56 9.58 29.19 -6.44
C HIS A 56 10.64 29.44 -7.52
N ALA A 57 10.27 30.18 -8.58
CA ALA A 57 11.11 30.38 -9.76
C ALA A 57 12.41 31.16 -9.48
N ARG A 58 12.45 31.98 -8.41
CA ARG A 58 13.59 32.85 -8.07
C ARG A 58 14.22 32.43 -6.75
N ASN A 59 14.65 31.17 -6.66
CA ASN A 59 15.37 30.71 -5.46
C ASN A 59 16.81 31.24 -5.45
N PHE A 60 17.20 31.91 -4.37
CA PHE A 60 18.57 32.42 -4.18
C PHE A 60 19.63 31.31 -4.11
N LYS A 61 19.22 30.09 -3.71
CA LYS A 61 20.07 28.89 -3.66
C LYS A 61 19.40 27.79 -4.48
N GLY A 62 20.19 26.96 -5.18
CA GLY A 62 19.70 25.81 -5.95
C GLY A 62 19.12 24.65 -5.12
N GLN A 63 18.91 24.85 -3.82
CA GLN A 63 18.42 23.87 -2.87
C GLN A 63 17.48 24.50 -1.85
N VAL A 64 16.53 23.71 -1.36
CA VAL A 64 15.56 24.10 -0.32
C VAL A 64 15.75 23.21 0.90
N SER A 65 15.79 23.83 2.08
CA SER A 65 15.85 23.11 3.35
C SER A 65 14.46 22.64 3.78
N PRO A 66 14.24 21.33 4.02
CA PRO A 66 12.97 20.79 4.49
C PRO A 66 12.81 20.84 6.03
N HIS A 67 13.67 21.56 6.75
CA HIS A 67 13.74 21.50 8.22
C HIS A 67 12.39 21.74 8.92
N GLU A 68 11.67 22.81 8.56
CA GLU A 68 10.35 23.12 9.12
C GLU A 68 9.32 22.01 8.90
N PHE A 69 9.36 21.38 7.72
CA PHE A 69 8.50 20.25 7.40
C PHE A 69 8.87 19.02 8.21
N LEU A 70 10.17 18.73 8.36
CA LEU A 70 10.65 17.61 9.19
C LEU A 70 10.23 17.75 10.66
N GLN A 71 10.25 18.97 11.22
CA GLN A 71 9.76 19.21 12.58
C GLN A 71 8.27 18.89 12.72
N ALA A 72 7.45 19.31 11.74
CA ALA A 72 6.02 18.99 11.72
C ALA A 72 5.78 17.47 11.56
N VAL A 73 6.57 16.80 10.72
CA VAL A 73 6.56 15.35 10.55
C VAL A 73 6.89 14.63 11.86
N MET A 74 7.96 15.03 12.55
CA MET A 74 8.35 14.45 13.85
C MET A 74 7.24 14.55 14.88
N LYS A 75 6.58 15.72 14.97
CA LYS A 75 5.48 15.94 15.90
C LYS A 75 4.24 15.10 15.52
N ALA A 76 3.81 15.16 14.26
CA ALA A 76 2.61 14.47 13.79
C ALA A 76 2.75 12.94 13.84
N SER A 77 3.96 12.43 13.57
CA SER A 77 4.26 10.99 13.58
C SER A 77 4.60 10.44 14.97
N LYS A 78 4.44 11.23 16.04
CA LYS A 78 4.83 10.85 17.42
C LYS A 78 6.27 10.34 17.50
N LYS A 79 7.19 11.02 16.81
CA LYS A 79 8.61 10.66 16.69
C LYS A 79 8.89 9.33 15.97
N ARG A 80 7.97 8.81 15.14
CA ARG A 80 8.25 7.66 14.26
C ARG A 80 9.27 8.01 13.18
N PHE A 81 9.16 9.20 12.58
CA PHE A 81 10.09 9.68 11.55
C PHE A 81 10.92 10.83 12.12
N GLN A 82 12.16 10.54 12.52
CA GLN A 82 13.05 11.49 13.19
C GLN A 82 14.19 11.94 12.28
N ILE A 83 14.68 13.15 12.53
CA ILE A 83 15.91 13.65 11.93
C ILE A 83 17.09 12.84 12.50
N GLY A 84 17.95 12.30 11.64
CA GLY A 84 19.09 11.47 12.04
C GLY A 84 18.77 9.98 12.21
N ALA A 85 17.57 9.54 11.85
CA ALA A 85 17.21 8.12 11.84
C ALA A 85 16.69 7.72 10.47
N HIS A 86 17.36 6.76 9.85
CA HIS A 86 16.91 6.17 8.59
C HIS A 86 15.51 5.54 8.69
N SER A 87 14.72 5.68 7.64
CA SER A 87 13.41 5.02 7.48
C SER A 87 13.19 4.65 6.02
N ILE A 88 12.15 3.85 5.74
CA ILE A 88 11.88 3.35 4.39
C ILE A 88 10.89 4.31 3.69
N PRO A 89 11.19 4.77 2.45
CA PRO A 89 10.33 5.70 1.72
C PRO A 89 8.87 5.25 1.60
N VAL A 90 8.62 3.94 1.38
CA VAL A 90 7.25 3.40 1.26
C VAL A 90 6.46 3.56 2.56
N GLU A 91 7.08 3.35 3.72
CA GLU A 91 6.42 3.51 5.01
C GLU A 91 6.09 4.98 5.28
N PHE A 92 7.06 5.86 5.02
CA PHE A 92 6.87 7.29 5.16
C PHE A 92 5.81 7.83 4.21
N MET A 93 5.82 7.42 2.95
CA MET A 93 4.83 7.81 1.95
C MET A 93 3.42 7.33 2.33
N SER A 94 3.28 6.08 2.77
CA SER A 94 2.01 5.54 3.24
C SER A 94 1.47 6.36 4.43
N TRP A 95 2.30 6.59 5.45
CA TRP A 95 1.91 7.41 6.60
C TRP A 95 1.55 8.83 6.18
N LEU A 96 2.36 9.48 5.34
CA LEU A 96 2.17 10.87 4.93
C LEU A 96 0.86 11.03 4.15
N LEU A 97 0.58 10.15 3.18
CA LEU A 97 -0.64 10.23 2.38
C LEU A 97 -1.89 10.01 3.24
N ASN A 98 -1.87 9.03 4.14
CA ASN A 98 -2.99 8.76 5.05
C ASN A 98 -3.21 9.93 6.03
N THR A 99 -2.13 10.47 6.61
CA THR A 99 -2.21 11.60 7.55
C THR A 99 -2.73 12.87 6.84
N LEU A 100 -2.18 13.19 5.67
CA LEU A 100 -2.66 14.33 4.87
C LEU A 100 -4.12 14.13 4.43
N HIS A 101 -4.54 12.91 4.11
CA HIS A 101 -5.94 12.64 3.80
C HIS A 101 -6.82 12.92 5.02
N GLY A 102 -6.48 12.37 6.19
CA GLY A 102 -7.23 12.58 7.43
C GLY A 102 -7.36 14.07 7.79
N ASP A 103 -6.26 14.81 7.69
CA ASP A 103 -6.21 16.24 8.03
C ASP A 103 -6.96 17.14 7.03
N LEU A 104 -7.01 16.74 5.75
CA LEU A 104 -7.66 17.51 4.68
C LEU A 104 -9.11 17.08 4.42
N LYS A 105 -9.54 15.94 4.96
CA LYS A 105 -10.89 15.43 4.79
C LYS A 105 -11.89 16.40 5.41
N THR A 106 -12.78 16.93 4.59
CA THR A 106 -13.93 17.68 5.09
C THR A 106 -15.06 16.71 5.43
N SER A 107 -15.70 16.92 6.59
CA SER A 107 -16.82 16.08 7.06
C SER A 107 -17.96 15.95 6.03
N LYS A 108 -18.16 16.98 5.19
CA LYS A 108 -19.24 17.03 4.18
C LYS A 108 -19.04 16.14 2.95
N LYS A 109 -17.79 15.95 2.50
CA LYS A 109 -17.50 15.21 1.24
C LYS A 109 -16.76 13.90 1.46
N GLY A 110 -16.19 13.70 2.65
CA GLY A 110 -15.43 12.49 2.99
C GLY A 110 -14.18 12.24 2.13
N SER A 111 -13.83 13.17 1.25
CA SER A 111 -12.76 13.04 0.26
C SER A 111 -11.80 14.23 0.36
N SER A 112 -10.57 14.03 -0.12
CA SER A 112 -9.52 15.05 -0.16
C SER A 112 -8.75 14.96 -1.48
N ILE A 113 -7.86 15.92 -1.74
CA ILE A 113 -6.97 15.90 -2.91
C ILE A 113 -6.15 14.59 -2.99
N ILE A 114 -5.82 13.99 -1.84
CA ILE A 114 -5.09 12.72 -1.78
C ILE A 114 -5.93 11.60 -2.41
N HIS A 115 -7.19 11.48 -2.01
CA HIS A 115 -8.08 10.45 -2.56
C HIS A 115 -8.40 10.70 -4.03
N GLN A 116 -8.57 11.96 -4.44
CA GLN A 116 -8.77 12.31 -5.85
C GLN A 116 -7.58 11.89 -6.73
N CYS A 117 -6.35 12.02 -6.23
CA CYS A 117 -5.16 11.66 -6.99
C CYS A 117 -4.88 10.16 -6.98
N PHE A 118 -4.91 9.52 -5.80
CA PHE A 118 -4.26 8.23 -5.57
C PHE A 118 -5.20 7.09 -5.18
N GLN A 119 -6.48 7.35 -4.87
CA GLN A 119 -7.36 6.29 -4.39
C GLN A 119 -7.90 5.41 -5.53
N GLY A 120 -7.41 4.18 -5.58
CA GLY A 120 -8.00 3.09 -6.35
C GLY A 120 -9.00 2.26 -5.55
N GLU A 121 -9.49 1.20 -6.15
CA GLU A 121 -10.31 0.18 -5.50
C GLU A 121 -9.90 -1.20 -5.99
N LEU A 122 -9.74 -2.11 -5.04
CA LEU A 122 -9.35 -3.49 -5.27
C LEU A 122 -10.45 -4.40 -4.73
N GLU A 123 -10.94 -5.29 -5.58
CA GLU A 123 -11.80 -6.39 -5.17
C GLU A 123 -10.95 -7.61 -4.84
N VAL A 124 -11.25 -8.23 -3.70
CA VAL A 124 -10.61 -9.43 -3.21
C VAL A 124 -11.67 -10.52 -3.06
N VAL A 125 -11.53 -11.58 -3.85
CA VAL A 125 -12.34 -12.79 -3.74
C VAL A 125 -11.56 -13.82 -2.95
N LYS A 126 -12.06 -14.20 -1.79
CA LYS A 126 -11.45 -15.17 -0.87
C LYS A 126 -12.26 -16.46 -0.90
N GLU A 127 -11.59 -17.56 -1.22
CA GLU A 127 -12.15 -18.91 -1.25
C GLU A 127 -11.48 -19.75 -0.15
N ILE A 128 -12.27 -20.22 0.82
CA ILE A 128 -11.79 -21.06 1.93
C ILE A 128 -12.39 -22.46 1.78
N GLN A 129 -11.53 -23.48 1.71
CA GLN A 129 -11.99 -24.86 1.74
C GLN A 129 -12.26 -25.26 3.20
N SER A 130 -13.53 -25.54 3.53
CA SER A 130 -13.83 -26.16 4.82
C SER A 130 -13.52 -27.66 4.75
N LYS A 131 -12.73 -28.16 5.69
CA LYS A 131 -12.59 -29.61 5.87
C LYS A 131 -13.87 -30.11 6.55
N PRO A 132 -14.52 -31.18 6.06
CA PRO A 132 -15.57 -31.84 6.83
C PRO A 132 -14.93 -32.34 8.14
N ILE A 133 -15.49 -31.92 9.26
CA ILE A 133 -15.14 -32.46 10.57
C ILE A 133 -15.68 -33.89 10.57
N VAL A 134 -14.81 -34.87 10.35
CA VAL A 134 -15.15 -36.28 10.62
C VAL A 134 -14.89 -36.49 12.10
N GLU A 135 -15.93 -36.31 12.92
CA GLU A 135 -15.95 -36.89 14.26
C GLU A 135 -15.94 -38.40 14.10
N LYS A 136 -14.76 -39.01 14.30
CA LYS A 136 -14.67 -40.46 14.47
C LYS A 136 -15.17 -40.80 15.87
N GLU A 137 -16.47 -41.01 15.99
CA GLU A 137 -16.97 -41.88 17.06
C GLU A 137 -16.43 -43.30 16.78
N LYS A 138 -15.59 -43.79 17.69
CA LYS A 138 -15.20 -45.19 17.74
C LYS A 138 -16.39 -45.97 18.26
N ASN A 139 -17.02 -46.81 17.43
CA ASN A 139 -17.56 -48.09 17.87
C ASN A 139 -17.77 -49.07 16.69
N GLY A 140 -17.06 -50.20 16.78
CA GLY A 140 -17.55 -51.55 16.45
C GLY A 140 -18.14 -51.86 15.07
N GLU A 141 -17.32 -52.55 14.26
CA GLU A 141 -17.65 -53.86 13.67
C GLU A 141 -18.75 -54.03 12.57
N THR A 142 -18.24 -54.24 11.34
CA THR A 142 -18.52 -55.33 10.37
C THR A 142 -19.49 -55.18 9.18
N GLN A 143 -18.94 -55.60 8.03
CA GLN A 143 -19.50 -56.26 6.82
C GLN A 143 -19.93 -55.46 5.58
N ASN A 144 -19.40 -55.97 4.46
CA ASN A 144 -19.51 -55.61 3.05
C ASN A 144 -20.92 -55.34 2.53
N THR A 145 -21.05 -54.37 1.61
CA THR A 145 -21.78 -54.57 0.35
C THR A 145 -21.27 -53.58 -0.70
N GLU A 146 -20.92 -54.09 -1.89
CA GLU A 146 -20.73 -53.28 -3.10
C GLU A 146 -22.08 -52.71 -3.55
N ASN A 147 -22.16 -51.42 -3.86
CA ASN A 147 -22.96 -50.89 -4.96
C ASN A 147 -22.67 -49.41 -5.24
N LYS A 148 -22.71 -49.09 -6.53
CA LYS A 148 -22.63 -47.76 -7.16
C LYS A 148 -23.56 -46.75 -6.49
N ASP A 149 -23.10 -45.52 -6.29
CA ASP A 149 -23.85 -44.37 -6.83
C ASP A 149 -23.02 -43.09 -6.97
N ASP A 150 -23.42 -42.34 -7.98
CA ASP A 150 -23.02 -41.01 -8.39
C ASP A 150 -23.28 -39.99 -7.26
N GLY A 151 -22.33 -39.09 -6.99
CA GLY A 151 -22.45 -38.22 -5.83
C GLY A 151 -21.30 -37.25 -5.71
N GLY A 152 -21.24 -36.28 -6.62
CA GLY A 152 -20.31 -35.17 -6.62
C GLY A 152 -20.14 -34.61 -5.20
N THR A 153 -18.95 -34.81 -4.64
CA THR A 153 -18.61 -34.37 -3.28
C THR A 153 -18.70 -32.85 -3.29
N ALA A 154 -19.81 -32.32 -2.79
CA ALA A 154 -19.99 -30.89 -2.56
C ALA A 154 -18.95 -30.46 -1.54
N LYS A 155 -17.76 -30.10 -2.02
CA LYS A 155 -16.76 -29.40 -1.22
C LYS A 155 -17.47 -28.16 -0.71
N ASN A 156 -17.69 -28.08 0.61
CA ASN A 156 -18.23 -26.88 1.24
C ASN A 156 -17.18 -25.76 1.11
N VAL A 157 -17.26 -25.04 -0.02
CA VAL A 157 -16.40 -23.90 -0.35
C VAL A 157 -17.10 -22.64 0.13
N ILE A 158 -16.47 -21.93 1.07
CA ILE A 158 -16.95 -20.62 1.53
C ILE A 158 -16.28 -19.57 0.66
N MET A 159 -17.08 -18.80 -0.08
CA MET A 159 -16.61 -17.66 -0.89
C MET A 159 -17.03 -16.34 -0.26
N GLY A 160 -16.09 -15.42 -0.11
CA GLY A 160 -16.36 -14.04 0.30
C GLY A 160 -15.74 -13.06 -0.69
N THR A 161 -16.49 -12.02 -1.06
CA THR A 161 -16.00 -10.92 -1.91
C THR A 161 -15.97 -9.64 -1.08
N SER A 162 -14.85 -8.92 -1.10
CA SER A 162 -14.70 -7.63 -0.42
C SER A 162 -14.08 -6.61 -1.37
N LYS A 163 -14.53 -5.36 -1.29
CA LYS A 163 -13.94 -4.22 -2.00
C LYS A 163 -13.16 -3.36 -1.02
N MET A 164 -11.91 -3.07 -1.35
CA MET A 164 -10.97 -2.37 -0.49
C MET A 164 -10.37 -1.17 -1.24
N PRO A 165 -10.49 0.06 -0.71
CA PRO A 165 -9.78 1.19 -1.27
C PRO A 165 -8.26 1.05 -1.02
N PHE A 166 -7.45 1.56 -1.94
CA PHE A 166 -6.00 1.62 -1.75
C PHE A 166 -5.43 2.94 -2.26
N LEU A 167 -4.36 3.43 -1.63
CA LEU A 167 -3.56 4.56 -2.12
C LEU A 167 -2.29 4.11 -2.85
N MET A 168 -1.80 2.93 -2.51
CA MET A 168 -0.56 2.36 -3.04
C MET A 168 -0.76 0.87 -3.30
N LEU A 169 -0.33 0.38 -4.45
CA LEU A 169 -0.44 -1.03 -4.82
C LEU A 169 0.89 -1.75 -4.56
N GLY A 170 0.84 -2.82 -3.77
CA GLY A 170 1.99 -3.64 -3.43
C GLY A 170 2.26 -4.72 -4.48
N LEU A 171 3.45 -4.71 -5.06
CA LEU A 171 3.93 -5.69 -6.03
C LEU A 171 4.78 -6.73 -5.31
N ASP A 172 4.30 -7.98 -5.25
CA ASP A 172 5.07 -9.07 -4.68
C ASP A 172 6.11 -9.52 -5.71
N LEU A 173 7.38 -9.26 -5.42
CA LEU A 173 8.46 -9.80 -6.24
C LEU A 173 8.77 -11.23 -5.81
N LEU A 174 8.99 -12.10 -6.79
CA LEU A 174 9.47 -13.45 -6.55
C LEU A 174 10.80 -13.38 -5.76
N PRO A 175 11.02 -14.30 -4.81
CA PRO A 175 12.30 -14.39 -4.13
C PRO A 175 13.41 -14.55 -5.17
N PRO A 176 14.58 -13.92 -4.96
CA PRO A 176 15.70 -14.09 -5.88
C PRO A 176 16.04 -15.59 -5.97
N PRO A 177 16.39 -16.09 -7.16
CA PRO A 177 16.75 -17.50 -7.32
C PRO A 177 17.90 -17.84 -6.37
N LEU A 178 17.76 -18.94 -5.65
CA LEU A 178 18.73 -19.38 -4.63
C LEU A 178 20.08 -19.79 -5.25
N PHE A 179 20.07 -20.13 -6.53
CA PHE A 179 21.26 -20.53 -7.28
C PHE A 179 21.60 -19.45 -8.31
N LYS A 180 22.83 -18.96 -8.26
CA LYS A 180 23.39 -18.08 -9.28
C LYS A 180 23.93 -18.97 -10.38
N ASP A 181 23.41 -18.82 -11.60
CA ASP A 181 23.97 -19.54 -12.74
C ASP A 181 25.40 -19.03 -12.99
N ILE A 182 26.39 -19.92 -12.93
CA ILE A 182 27.82 -19.57 -13.05
C ILE A 182 28.13 -19.09 -14.48
N MET A 183 27.22 -19.36 -15.43
CA MET A 183 27.36 -19.09 -16.85
C MET A 183 26.69 -17.79 -17.32
N GLU A 184 25.77 -17.21 -16.55
CA GLU A 184 25.05 -15.99 -16.94
C GLU A 184 25.75 -14.72 -16.43
N LYS A 185 26.21 -13.88 -17.36
CA LYS A 185 26.74 -12.53 -17.06
C LYS A 185 25.68 -11.57 -16.48
N ASN A 186 24.41 -11.96 -16.43
CA ASN A 186 23.31 -11.22 -15.81
C ASN A 186 22.99 -11.80 -14.42
N ILE A 187 23.77 -11.38 -13.42
CA ILE A 187 23.66 -11.84 -12.03
C ILE A 187 22.34 -11.40 -11.36
N ILE A 188 21.63 -10.42 -11.94
CA ILE A 188 20.40 -9.84 -11.38
C ILE A 188 19.19 -10.34 -12.19
N PRO A 189 18.25 -11.07 -11.57
CA PRO A 189 17.05 -11.54 -12.25
C PRO A 189 16.18 -10.36 -12.68
N GLN A 190 15.76 -10.36 -13.94
CA GLN A 190 14.84 -9.36 -14.49
C GLN A 190 13.46 -9.99 -14.64
N VAL A 191 12.43 -9.34 -14.10
CA VAL A 191 11.05 -9.76 -14.24
C VAL A 191 10.25 -8.61 -14.84
N PRO A 192 9.59 -8.80 -16.00
CA PRO A 192 8.74 -7.77 -16.58
C PRO A 192 7.61 -7.34 -15.64
N LEU A 193 7.31 -6.05 -15.61
CA LEU A 193 6.28 -5.49 -14.71
C LEU A 193 4.90 -6.11 -14.92
N PHE A 194 4.52 -6.39 -16.16
CA PHE A 194 3.22 -6.97 -16.49
C PHE A 194 3.02 -8.37 -15.87
N ASN A 195 4.09 -9.16 -15.71
CA ASN A 195 4.01 -10.47 -15.04
C ASN A 195 3.66 -10.33 -13.57
N ILE A 196 4.17 -9.28 -12.90
CA ILE A 196 3.89 -9.03 -11.49
C ILE A 196 2.48 -8.45 -11.33
N LEU A 197 2.07 -7.58 -12.25
CA LEU A 197 0.72 -7.00 -12.27
C LEU A 197 -0.36 -8.04 -12.58
N LYS A 198 -0.01 -9.17 -13.18
CA LYS A 198 -0.93 -10.29 -13.43
C LYS A 198 -1.64 -10.75 -12.16
N LYS A 199 -1.06 -10.57 -10.97
CA LYS A 199 -1.74 -10.80 -9.68
C LYS A 199 -3.12 -10.11 -9.57
N PHE A 200 -3.31 -8.99 -10.26
CA PHE A 200 -4.48 -8.12 -10.15
C PHE A 200 -5.47 -8.24 -11.33
N ASP A 201 -5.36 -9.29 -12.15
CA ASP A 201 -6.21 -9.55 -13.31
C ASP A 201 -7.60 -10.13 -12.94
N GLY A 202 -7.80 -10.57 -11.70
CA GLY A 202 -9.00 -11.26 -11.23
C GLY A 202 -9.03 -12.77 -11.52
N GLU A 203 -8.05 -13.29 -12.25
CA GLU A 203 -7.93 -14.70 -12.64
C GLU A 203 -6.84 -15.41 -11.82
N SER A 204 -5.70 -14.74 -11.63
CA SER A 204 -4.52 -15.26 -10.96
C SER A 204 -4.80 -15.57 -9.49
N VAL A 205 -4.65 -16.84 -9.14
CA VAL A 205 -4.88 -17.33 -7.77
C VAL A 205 -3.61 -17.16 -6.94
N THR A 206 -3.72 -16.42 -5.85
CA THR A 206 -2.70 -16.34 -4.81
C THR A 206 -3.11 -17.23 -3.64
N GLU A 207 -2.28 -18.19 -3.27
CA GLU A 207 -2.55 -19.05 -2.13
C GLU A 207 -1.95 -18.45 -0.85
N VAL A 208 -2.78 -18.27 0.18
CA VAL A 208 -2.37 -17.80 1.50
C VAL A 208 -2.53 -18.95 2.47
N VAL A 209 -1.43 -19.35 3.11
CA VAL A 209 -1.35 -20.61 3.88
C VAL A 209 -1.74 -20.43 5.36
N ARG A 210 -1.82 -19.20 5.88
CA ARG A 210 -2.10 -18.93 7.32
C ARG A 210 -3.20 -17.87 7.49
N PRO A 211 -4.14 -18.02 8.43
CA PRO A 211 -4.35 -19.12 9.40
C PRO A 211 -5.05 -20.37 8.82
N ARG A 212 -5.64 -20.29 7.63
CA ARG A 212 -6.18 -21.42 6.85
C ARG A 212 -5.77 -21.23 5.39
N ILE A 213 -5.64 -22.33 4.65
CA ILE A 213 -5.40 -22.28 3.20
C ILE A 213 -6.60 -21.57 2.57
N ALA A 214 -6.34 -20.37 2.04
CA ALA A 214 -7.30 -19.56 1.32
C ALA A 214 -6.74 -19.24 -0.06
N ARG A 215 -7.57 -19.38 -1.09
CA ARG A 215 -7.28 -18.92 -2.43
C ARG A 215 -7.83 -17.52 -2.58
N MET A 216 -6.97 -16.57 -2.93
CA MET A 216 -7.34 -15.18 -3.13
C MET A 216 -7.17 -14.80 -4.59
N ARG A 217 -8.17 -14.14 -5.16
CA ARG A 217 -8.06 -13.45 -6.46
C ARG A 217 -8.23 -11.97 -6.22
N TYR A 218 -7.38 -11.18 -6.87
CA TYR A 218 -7.39 -9.72 -6.74
C TYR A 218 -7.75 -9.11 -8.08
N ARG A 219 -8.66 -8.13 -8.09
CA ARG A 219 -9.07 -7.42 -9.29
C ARG A 219 -9.13 -5.93 -9.02
N VAL A 220 -8.41 -5.12 -9.80
CA VAL A 220 -8.55 -3.66 -9.72
C VAL A 220 -9.88 -3.26 -10.34
N THR A 221 -10.81 -2.75 -9.54
CA THR A 221 -12.13 -2.30 -9.99
C THR A 221 -12.16 -0.82 -10.34
N ARG A 222 -11.31 -0.02 -9.69
CA ARG A 222 -11.14 1.42 -9.99
C ARG A 222 -9.66 1.79 -9.98
N LEU A 223 -9.20 2.37 -11.08
CA LEU A 223 -7.84 2.92 -11.17
C LEU A 223 -7.80 4.37 -10.65
N PRO A 224 -6.77 4.74 -9.87
CA PRO A 224 -6.54 6.14 -9.53
C PRO A 224 -6.00 6.91 -10.73
N GLN A 225 -6.09 8.25 -10.70
CA GLN A 225 -5.47 9.11 -11.70
C GLN A 225 -3.94 8.95 -11.71
N TYR A 226 -3.35 8.74 -10.53
CA TYR A 226 -1.93 8.46 -10.34
C TYR A 226 -1.77 7.18 -9.53
N LEU A 227 -1.22 6.12 -10.15
CA LEU A 227 -0.97 4.84 -9.50
C LEU A 227 0.43 4.82 -8.88
N ILE A 228 0.49 4.56 -7.57
CA ILE A 228 1.76 4.33 -6.87
C ILE A 228 1.98 2.84 -6.72
N LEU A 229 3.09 2.35 -7.28
CA LEU A 229 3.53 0.96 -7.18
C LEU A 229 4.71 0.89 -6.21
N HIS A 230 4.69 -0.07 -5.29
CA HIS A 230 5.84 -0.35 -4.42
C HIS A 230 6.15 -1.84 -4.41
N LYS A 231 7.43 -2.17 -4.27
CA LYS A 231 7.85 -3.56 -4.00
C LYS A 231 7.38 -3.94 -2.59
N SER A 232 6.51 -4.93 -2.52
CA SER A 232 6.11 -5.59 -1.29
C SER A 232 7.00 -6.80 -1.08
N HIS A 233 7.64 -6.89 0.09
CA HIS A 233 8.24 -8.14 0.53
C HIS A 233 7.11 -9.05 1.02
N ALA A 234 6.94 -10.21 0.39
CA ALA A 234 6.02 -11.25 0.83
C ALA A 234 6.54 -11.85 2.15
N SER A 235 6.29 -11.16 3.26
CA SER A 235 6.53 -11.64 4.62
C SER A 235 5.21 -11.52 5.37
N VAL A 236 4.33 -12.52 5.21
CA VAL A 236 3.32 -13.08 6.15
C VAL A 236 2.45 -12.11 7.01
N HIS A 237 2.51 -10.79 6.85
CA HIS A 237 1.89 -9.78 7.72
C HIS A 237 1.39 -8.59 6.89
N LYS A 238 0.40 -8.80 6.02
CA LYS A 238 -0.19 -7.68 5.24
C LYS A 238 -1.71 -7.78 5.04
N GLU A 239 -2.46 -7.96 6.13
CA GLU A 239 -3.83 -7.41 6.20
C GLU A 239 -3.81 -5.93 6.69
N GLN A 240 -2.73 -5.47 7.35
CA GLN A 240 -2.63 -4.12 7.92
C GLN A 240 -2.12 -3.01 6.99
N LEU A 241 -1.55 -3.34 5.82
CA LEU A 241 -1.02 -2.35 4.89
C LEU A 241 -1.96 -2.04 3.71
N LEU A 242 -2.99 -2.86 3.52
CA LEU A 242 -4.08 -2.61 2.57
C LEU A 242 -5.25 -1.86 3.24
N CYS A 243 -5.44 -2.04 4.54
CA CYS A 243 -6.31 -1.19 5.33
C CYS A 243 -5.51 0.04 5.78
N GLY A 244 -5.88 1.22 5.30
CA GLY A 244 -5.63 2.43 6.09
C GLY A 244 -6.14 2.17 7.51
N GLU A 245 -5.40 2.62 8.52
CA GLU A 245 -5.74 2.45 9.93
C GLU A 245 -7.18 2.95 10.23
N GLU A 246 -8.17 2.05 10.14
CA GLU A 246 -9.44 2.19 10.84
C GLU A 246 -9.28 1.53 12.21
N SER A 247 -8.72 2.28 13.15
CA SER A 247 -8.89 2.04 14.58
C SER A 247 -8.53 3.29 15.38
N TYR A 248 -9.47 4.24 15.42
CA TYR A 248 -9.60 5.11 16.59
C TYR A 248 -10.68 4.49 17.49
N PRO A 249 -10.36 3.92 18.66
CA PRO A 249 -11.28 3.96 19.78
C PRO A 249 -11.29 5.37 20.38
N CYS A 250 -12.47 5.76 20.86
CA CYS A 250 -12.86 7.07 21.41
C CYS A 250 -11.80 7.84 22.21
#